data_AF-A0A165B8E8-F1
#
_entry.id   AF-A0A165B8E8-F1
#
_cell.length_a   1.000
_cell.length_b   1.000
_cell.length_c   1.000
_cell.angle_alpha   90.00
_cell.angle_beta   90.00
_cell.angle_gamma   90.00
#
_symmetry.space_group_name_H-M   'P 1'
#
loop_
_entity.id
_entity.type
_entity.pdbx_description
1 polymer ?
#
loop_
_entity_poly.entity_id
_entity_poly.type
_entity_poly.pdbx_seq_one_letter_code
_entity_poly.pdbx_strand_id
1 'polypeptide(L)'
;KPKRRMHADDADNFLSFATALKLILARTVYQPELDRARVLLEEYLQGYQRVHPDKVKPNFHYVTHIFDQIDDYGPVYGFWSFLSERLNKVLKSYSTNNHDGGELEVTFFRGFSRDVQLRRLVSLYQHCSLN
;
A
#
# COMPACT_ATOMS: atom_id res chain seq x y z
N LYS A 1 2.74 -31.39 21.50
CA LYS A 1 3.77 -30.32 21.57
C LYS A 1 3.63 -29.44 20.31
N PRO A 2 3.57 -28.10 20.42
CA PRO A 2 3.49 -27.24 19.24
C PRO A 2 4.78 -27.40 18.41
N LYS A 3 4.63 -27.62 17.11
CA LYS A 3 5.76 -27.68 16.16
C LYS A 3 6.14 -26.23 15.80
N ARG A 4 7.37 -25.82 16.11
CA ARG A 4 7.90 -24.51 15.70
C ARG A 4 7.86 -24.44 14.17
N ARG A 5 7.09 -23.50 13.62
CA ARG A 5 6.93 -23.31 12.17
C ARG A 5 7.99 -22.39 11.57
N MET A 6 8.65 -21.59 12.41
CA MET A 6 9.62 -20.56 12.02
C MET A 6 11.05 -21.10 12.17
N HIS A 7 11.85 -20.95 11.12
CA HIS A 7 13.28 -21.26 11.10
C HIS A 7 14.02 -20.35 12.09
N ALA A 8 15.25 -20.72 12.49
CA ALA A 8 16.04 -19.91 13.42
C ALA A 8 16.37 -18.54 12.80
N ASP A 9 16.80 -18.54 11.54
CA ASP A 9 17.23 -17.35 10.80
C ASP A 9 16.08 -16.45 10.33
N ASP A 10 14.83 -16.89 10.43
CA ASP A 10 13.67 -16.12 9.95
C ASP A 10 13.52 -14.78 10.69
N ALA A 11 13.94 -14.71 11.95
CA ALA A 11 13.79 -13.51 12.77
C ALA A 11 14.66 -12.35 12.25
N ASP A 12 15.95 -12.61 12.05
CA ASP A 12 16.89 -11.60 11.55
C ASP A 12 16.56 -11.23 10.10
N ASN A 13 16.22 -12.22 9.28
CA ASN A 13 15.81 -11.99 7.90
C ASN A 13 14.56 -11.10 7.83
N PHE A 14 13.57 -11.34 8.68
CA PHE A 14 12.37 -10.51 8.77
C PHE A 14 12.68 -9.10 9.27
N LEU A 15 13.67 -8.92 10.14
CA LEU A 15 14.08 -7.60 10.60
C LEU A 15 14.72 -6.76 9.48
N SER A 16 15.56 -7.35 8.63
CA SER A 16 16.07 -6.68 7.43
C SER A 16 14.92 -6.24 6.52
N PHE A 17 13.95 -7.12 6.29
CA PHE A 17 12.76 -6.79 5.49
C PHE A 17 11.92 -5.65 6.10
N ALA A 18 11.59 -5.74 7.38
CA ALA A 18 10.80 -4.73 8.06
C ALA A 18 11.50 -3.36 8.04
N THR A 19 12.82 -3.35 8.18
CA THR A 19 13.63 -2.14 8.11
C THR A 19 13.65 -1.56 6.70
N ALA A 20 13.84 -2.39 5.67
CA ALA A 20 13.76 -1.97 4.26
C ALA A 20 12.38 -1.35 3.95
N LEU A 21 11.30 -2.02 4.34
CA LEU A 21 9.93 -1.52 4.15
C LEU A 21 9.69 -0.18 4.83
N LYS A 22 10.22 0.01 6.05
CA LYS A 22 10.08 1.28 6.77
C LYS A 22 10.70 2.45 6.01
N LEU A 23 11.84 2.23 5.35
CA LEU A 23 12.54 3.24 4.57
C LEU A 23 11.85 3.47 3.22
N ILE A 24 11.48 2.39 2.52
CA ILE A 24 10.76 2.43 1.23
C ILE A 24 9.41 3.15 1.37
N LEU A 25 8.69 2.89 2.47
CA LEU A 25 7.37 3.47 2.75
C LEU A 25 7.45 4.77 3.55
N ALA A 26 8.61 5.45 3.58
CA ALA A 26 8.70 6.76 4.19
C ALA A 26 7.90 7.80 3.38
N ARG A 27 7.32 8.79 4.06
CA ARG A 27 6.58 9.89 3.38
C ARG A 27 7.50 10.79 2.56
N THR A 28 8.73 10.92 3.03
CA THR A 28 9.81 11.62 2.35
C THR A 28 10.94 10.63 2.21
N VAL A 29 11.47 10.48 1.00
CA VAL A 29 12.56 9.55 0.69
C VAL A 29 13.83 10.35 0.44
N TYR A 30 14.95 9.83 0.94
CA TYR A 30 16.28 10.38 0.68
C TYR A 30 17.15 9.29 0.05
N GLN A 31 17.97 9.65 -0.94
CA GLN A 31 18.79 8.67 -1.68
C GLN A 31 19.63 7.76 -0.77
N PRO A 32 20.34 8.28 0.26
CA PRO A 32 21.13 7.40 1.14
C PRO A 32 20.28 6.39 1.92
N GLU A 33 19.02 6.72 2.22
CA GLU A 33 18.09 5.81 2.87
C GLU A 33 17.58 4.73 1.91
N LEU A 34 17.36 5.08 0.64
CA LEU A 34 16.98 4.14 -0.40
C LEU A 34 18.12 3.16 -0.71
N ASP A 35 19.36 3.64 -0.77
CA ASP A 35 20.54 2.78 -0.95
C ASP A 35 20.66 1.77 0.20
N ARG A 36 20.46 2.22 1.44
CA ARG A 36 20.41 1.33 2.61
C ARG A 36 19.25 0.34 2.52
N ALA A 37 18.06 0.80 2.13
CA ALA A 37 16.88 -0.04 1.99
C ALA A 37 17.07 -1.12 0.92
N ARG A 38 17.80 -0.82 -0.16
CA ARG A 38 18.15 -1.76 -1.23
C ARG A 38 19.01 -2.90 -0.71
N VAL A 39 20.06 -2.59 0.05
CA VAL A 39 20.91 -3.62 0.69
C VAL A 39 20.10 -4.51 1.63
N LEU A 40 19.30 -3.90 2.51
CA LEU A 40 18.47 -4.65 3.47
C LEU A 40 17.42 -5.54 2.79
N LEU A 41 16.83 -5.07 1.69
CA LEU A 41 15.88 -5.85 0.90
C LEU A 41 16.59 -7.02 0.22
N GLU A 42 17.76 -6.80 -0.36
CA GLU A 42 18.55 -7.86 -0.99
C GLU A 42 18.97 -8.93 0.02
N GLU A 43 19.45 -8.54 1.20
CA GLU A 43 19.75 -9.45 2.31
C GLU A 43 18.54 -10.31 2.67
N TYR A 44 17.36 -9.69 2.78
CA TYR A 44 16.11 -10.40 3.04
C TYR A 44 15.79 -11.43 1.95
N LEU A 45 15.87 -11.03 0.68
CA LEU A 45 15.49 -11.88 -0.45
C LEU A 45 16.44 -13.07 -0.57
N GLN A 46 17.75 -12.85 -0.46
CA GLN A 46 18.76 -13.91 -0.47
C GLN A 46 18.63 -14.83 0.73
N GLY A 47 18.44 -14.28 1.94
CA GLY A 47 18.23 -15.06 3.15
C GLY A 47 16.94 -15.89 3.08
N TYR A 48 15.86 -15.33 2.56
CA TYR A 48 14.59 -16.05 2.38
C TYR A 48 14.73 -17.18 1.37
N GLN A 49 15.38 -16.93 0.23
CA GLN A 49 15.63 -17.95 -0.80
C GLN A 49 16.45 -19.12 -0.25
N ARG A 50 17.46 -18.84 0.60
CA ARG A 50 18.29 -19.87 1.23
C ARG A 50 17.49 -20.76 2.19
N VAL A 51 16.60 -20.18 2.98
CA VAL A 51 15.84 -20.90 4.03
C VAL A 51 14.56 -21.54 3.49
N HIS A 52 13.90 -20.91 2.50
CA HIS A 52 12.62 -21.35 1.93
C HIS A 52 12.64 -21.33 0.38
N PRO A 53 13.53 -22.10 -0.27
CA PRO A 53 13.71 -22.04 -1.72
C PRO A 53 12.45 -22.40 -2.52
N ASP A 54 11.59 -23.25 -1.97
CA ASP A 54 10.32 -23.71 -2.53
C ASP A 54 9.17 -22.70 -2.38
N LYS A 55 9.38 -21.63 -1.60
CA LYS A 55 8.32 -20.63 -1.30
C LYS A 55 8.53 -19.29 -1.98
N VAL A 56 9.61 -19.12 -2.74
CA VAL A 56 9.87 -17.90 -3.51
C VAL A 56 8.73 -17.67 -4.52
N LYS A 57 8.22 -16.44 -4.59
CA LYS A 57 7.12 -16.04 -5.48
C LYS A 57 7.59 -14.96 -6.46
N PRO A 58 6.93 -14.77 -7.61
CA PRO A 58 7.25 -13.68 -8.54
C PRO A 58 7.32 -12.29 -7.88
N ASN A 59 6.52 -12.04 -6.84
CA ASN A 59 6.55 -10.79 -6.08
C ASN A 59 7.90 -10.48 -5.43
N PHE A 60 8.73 -11.48 -5.17
CA PHE A 60 10.11 -11.30 -4.67
C PHE A 60 11.01 -10.66 -5.73
N HIS A 61 10.77 -10.95 -7.00
CA HIS A 61 11.43 -10.25 -8.10
C HIS A 61 10.80 -8.88 -8.31
N TYR A 62 9.46 -8.77 -8.31
CA TYR A 62 8.81 -7.48 -8.56
C TYR A 62 9.20 -6.40 -7.54
N VAL A 63 9.38 -6.77 -6.28
CA VAL A 63 9.78 -5.81 -5.24
C VAL A 63 11.19 -5.24 -5.46
N THR A 64 12.05 -5.86 -6.26
CA THR A 64 13.38 -5.27 -6.54
C THR A 64 13.29 -4.03 -7.42
N HIS A 65 12.23 -3.91 -8.24
CA HIS A 65 11.97 -2.76 -9.11
C HIS A 65 11.39 -1.55 -8.36
N ILE A 66 11.11 -1.68 -7.06
CA ILE A 66 10.50 -0.59 -6.27
C ILE A 66 11.38 0.66 -6.21
N PHE A 67 12.70 0.51 -6.29
CA PHE A 67 13.61 1.65 -6.23
C PHE A 67 13.56 2.47 -7.51
N ASP A 68 13.59 1.82 -8.68
CA ASP A 68 13.44 2.50 -9.96
C ASP A 68 12.06 3.20 -10.04
N GLN A 69 11.01 2.57 -9.50
CA GLN A 69 9.69 3.19 -9.38
C GLN A 69 9.68 4.40 -8.45
N ILE A 70 10.42 4.38 -7.34
CA ILE A 70 10.52 5.53 -6.44
C ILE A 70 11.27 6.69 -7.12
N ASP A 71 12.31 6.38 -7.88
CA ASP A 71 13.09 7.37 -8.62
C ASP A 71 12.23 8.02 -9.73
N ASP A 72 11.41 7.23 -10.44
CA ASP A 72 10.56 7.70 -11.53
C ASP A 72 9.29 8.44 -11.04
N TYR A 73 8.62 7.93 -10.01
CA TYR A 73 7.28 8.37 -9.60
C TYR A 73 7.24 9.07 -8.23
N GLY A 74 8.37 9.14 -7.52
CA GLY A 74 8.46 9.69 -6.17
C GLY A 74 8.06 8.69 -5.08
N PRO A 75 7.73 9.16 -3.86
CA PRO A 75 7.39 8.28 -2.73
C PRO A 75 6.26 7.30 -3.05
N VAL A 76 6.34 6.06 -2.52
CA VAL A 76 5.37 4.96 -2.79
C VAL A 76 3.91 5.37 -2.62
N TYR A 77 3.60 6.25 -1.66
CA TYR A 77 2.25 6.76 -1.44
C TYR A 77 1.64 7.50 -2.64
N GLY A 78 2.47 8.00 -3.55
CA GLY A 78 2.01 8.70 -4.77
C GLY A 78 1.43 7.76 -5.82
N PHE A 79 1.90 6.51 -5.90
CA PHE A 79 1.51 5.57 -6.95
C PHE A 79 0.94 4.24 -6.44
N TRP A 80 0.90 4.00 -5.14
CA TRP A 80 0.36 2.75 -4.59
C TRP A 80 -1.17 2.63 -4.76
N SER A 81 -1.64 1.43 -5.13
CA SER A 81 -3.04 1.06 -5.32
C SER A 81 -3.94 1.20 -4.09
N PHE A 82 -3.40 1.41 -2.89
CA PHE A 82 -4.21 1.51 -1.67
C PHE A 82 -5.33 2.56 -1.80
N LEU A 83 -5.02 3.72 -2.39
CA LEU A 83 -6.00 4.79 -2.57
C LEU A 83 -7.12 4.39 -3.54
N SER A 84 -6.77 3.77 -4.68
CA SER A 84 -7.75 3.33 -5.68
C SER A 84 -8.59 2.17 -5.17
N GLU A 85 -8.01 1.21 -4.45
CA GLU A 85 -8.74 0.11 -3.80
C GLU A 85 -9.73 0.61 -2.74
N ARG A 86 -9.30 1.59 -1.92
CA ARG A 86 -10.19 2.23 -0.95
C ARG A 86 -11.32 2.97 -1.62
N LEU A 87 -11.05 3.68 -2.72
CA LEU A 87 -12.09 4.34 -3.52
C LEU A 87 -13.07 3.31 -4.09
N ASN A 88 -12.56 2.21 -4.66
CA ASN A 88 -13.40 1.13 -5.17
C ASN A 88 -14.34 0.57 -4.09
N LYS A 89 -13.87 0.43 -2.85
CA LYS A 89 -14.73 0.02 -1.73
C LYS A 89 -15.84 1.03 -1.43
N VAL A 90 -15.55 2.32 -1.50
CA VAL A 90 -16.56 3.39 -1.33
C VAL A 90 -17.58 3.33 -2.47
N LEU A 91 -17.13 3.27 -3.72
CA LEU A 91 -18.04 3.21 -4.87
C LEU A 91 -18.96 1.98 -4.83
N LYS A 92 -18.42 0.82 -4.47
CA LYS A 92 -19.19 -0.43 -4.29
C LYS A 92 -20.20 -0.38 -3.14
N SER A 93 -20.15 0.61 -2.27
CA SER A 93 -21.15 0.80 -1.21
C SER A 93 -22.42 1.48 -1.69
N TYR A 94 -22.40 2.10 -2.88
CA TYR A 94 -23.58 2.73 -3.45
C TYR A 94 -24.53 1.70 -4.03
N SER A 95 -25.83 1.89 -3.79
CA SER A 95 -26.87 1.11 -4.45
C SER A 95 -26.88 1.48 -5.93
N THR A 96 -26.84 0.47 -6.81
CA THR A 96 -26.86 0.63 -8.25
C THR A 96 -27.85 -0.36 -8.85
N ASN A 97 -28.39 -0.02 -10.02
CA ASN A 97 -29.19 -0.94 -10.85
C ASN A 97 -28.30 -1.84 -11.74
N ASN A 98 -26.96 -1.72 -11.62
CA ASN A 98 -25.96 -2.46 -12.39
C ASN A 98 -26.15 -2.38 -13.91
N HIS A 99 -26.73 -1.28 -14.40
CA HIS A 99 -26.83 -1.01 -15.83
C HIS A 99 -25.51 -0.42 -16.33
N ASP A 100 -24.95 -1.08 -17.35
CA ASP A 100 -23.71 -0.65 -18.01
C ASP A 100 -23.99 0.45 -19.06
N GLY A 101 -22.96 0.92 -19.76
CA GLY A 101 -23.07 1.94 -20.80
C GLY A 101 -22.99 3.37 -20.27
N GLY A 102 -22.32 3.59 -19.14
CA GLY A 102 -22.14 4.91 -18.52
C GLY A 102 -23.11 5.21 -17.38
N GLU A 103 -24.20 4.45 -17.23
CA GLU A 103 -25.19 4.66 -16.15
C GLU A 103 -24.61 4.34 -14.77
N LEU A 104 -23.78 3.30 -14.68
CA LEU A 104 -23.11 2.89 -13.46
C LEU A 104 -22.13 3.97 -12.97
N GLU A 105 -21.31 4.50 -13.87
CA GLU A 105 -20.33 5.55 -13.60
C GLU A 105 -21.03 6.84 -13.17
N VAL A 106 -22.13 7.22 -13.82
CA VAL A 106 -22.96 8.36 -13.43
C VAL A 106 -23.53 8.16 -12.03
N THR A 107 -23.99 6.96 -11.70
CA THR A 107 -24.53 6.63 -10.37
C THR A 107 -23.44 6.74 -9.30
N PHE A 108 -22.26 6.17 -9.55
CA PHE A 108 -21.09 6.28 -8.68
C PHE A 108 -20.67 7.74 -8.47
N PHE A 109 -20.60 8.53 -9.55
CA PHE A 109 -20.20 9.93 -9.46
C PHE A 109 -21.19 10.77 -8.65
N ARG A 110 -22.50 10.56 -8.85
CA ARG A 110 -23.56 11.22 -8.09
C ARG A 110 -23.52 10.84 -6.61
N GLY A 111 -23.38 9.54 -6.30
CA GLY A 111 -23.27 9.03 -4.93
C GLY A 111 -22.07 9.63 -4.21
N PHE A 112 -20.90 9.58 -4.84
CA PHE A 112 -19.66 10.14 -4.31
C PHE A 112 -19.75 11.65 -4.08
N SER A 113 -20.27 12.39 -5.06
CA SER A 113 -20.42 13.85 -4.96
C SER A 113 -21.33 14.25 -3.79
N ARG A 114 -22.44 13.53 -3.59
CA ARG A 114 -23.34 13.76 -2.47
C ARG A 114 -22.66 13.50 -1.12
N ASP A 115 -21.91 12.41 -1.00
CA ASP A 115 -21.17 12.09 0.23
C ASP A 115 -20.11 13.14 0.56
N VAL A 116 -19.37 13.62 -0.44
CA VAL A 116 -18.38 14.69 -0.27
C VAL A 116 -19.05 15.99 0.21
N GLN A 117 -20.19 16.37 -0.38
CA GLN A 117 -20.94 17.56 0.03
C GLN A 117 -21.46 17.43 1.47
N LEU A 118 -22.04 16.27 1.84
CA LEU A 118 -22.51 16.02 3.20
C LEU A 118 -21.37 16.07 4.23
N ARG A 119 -20.23 15.44 3.94
CA ARG A 119 -19.04 15.49 4.80
C ARG A 119 -18.53 16.92 4.99
N ARG A 120 -18.52 17.72 3.92
CA ARG A 120 -18.15 19.13 3.97
C ARG A 120 -19.09 19.93 4.86
N LEU A 121 -20.40 19.74 4.72
CA LEU A 121 -21.39 20.41 5.57
C LEU A 121 -21.18 20.04 7.05
N VAL A 122 -21.09 18.75 7.38
CA VAL A 122 -20.87 18.29 8.76
C VAL A 122 -19.59 18.88 9.36
N SER A 123 -18.49 18.90 8.60
CA SER A 123 -17.22 19.49 9.05
C SER A 123 -17.37 20.99 9.33
N LEU A 124 -18.04 21.75 8.45
CA LEU A 124 -18.28 23.18 8.66
C LEU A 124 -19.12 23.44 9.91
N TYR A 125 -20.19 22.67 10.13
CA TYR A 125 -21.01 22.80 11.33
C TYR A 125 -20.23 22.50 12.62
N GLN A 126 -19.37 21.47 12.62
CA GLN A 126 -18.53 21.15 13.78
C GLN A 126 -17.55 22.28 14.12
N HIS A 127 -16.99 22.97 13.12
CA HIS A 127 -16.09 24.09 13.35
C HIS A 127 -16.81 25.37 13.82
N CYS A 128 -18.06 25.59 13.42
CA CYS A 128 -18.85 26.73 13.88
C CYS A 128 -19.42 26.54 15.30
N SER A 129 -19.77 25.32 15.72
CA SER A 129 -20.31 25.07 17.06
C SER A 129 -19.27 25.01 18.19
N LEU A 130 -17.97 25.12 17.86
CA LEU A 130 -16.85 25.11 18.82
C LEU A 130 -16.19 26.50 18.98
N ASN A 131 -16.75 27.54 18.34
CA ASN A 131 -16.46 28.95 18.59
C ASN A 131 -17.70 29.62 19.19
#